data_AF-A0A0F9L152-F1
#
_entry.id   AF-A0A0F9L152-F1
#
_cell.length_a   1.000
_cell.length_b   1.000
_cell.length_c   1.000
_cell.angle_alpha   90.00
_cell.angle_beta   90.00
_cell.angle_gamma   90.00
#
_symmetry.space_group_name_H-M   'P 1'
#
loop_
_entity.id
_entity.type
_entity.pdbx_description
1 polymer ?
#
loop_
_entity_poly.entity_id
_entity_poly.type
_entity_poly.pdbx_seq_one_letter_code
_entity_poly.pdbx_strand_id
1 'polypeptide(L)'
;MAKVINISNDAGVTWENLPGSQGSFQSEAEAVDDTILGQTFSSTDVGLVGWSVSSDGIFKGFSGYLAEIKEVGTAVAFTAESMTLVSGKTYQIDDAAKGIWDRSEATMEILDTAVPVADADILNIDYLFGRVTFVASYSPGGAITATGKSFPTAAIGKANSYSMTMTAEAIDETDFLTAQGNSGTRVFSAGLRTVALELGGIWLVSATHNAKDDLKLRNEIIIEIDPAGDGSSIARGFFKLATTGQSGTVGALEEESLNFALTVPDETTNPAVEFPFGWQHTNTTLNLAIQWALTSWLDELNTYEVQYLPTGVEGASPLDGIEGAMVVTDISLSGGLSNMNVFTMELQGT
;
A
#
# COMPACT_ATOMS: atom_id res chain seq x y z
N MET A 1 21.51 -4.73 23.40
CA MET A 1 20.33 -5.57 23.10
C MET A 1 20.38 -5.91 21.62
N ALA A 2 19.36 -6.55 21.04
CA ALA A 2 19.30 -6.72 19.59
C ALA A 2 19.01 -5.37 18.90
N LYS A 3 19.40 -5.23 17.63
CA LYS A 3 19.02 -4.10 16.78
C LYS A 3 17.50 -3.97 16.70
N VAL A 4 16.99 -2.75 16.66
CA VAL A 4 15.56 -2.46 16.48
C VAL A 4 15.39 -1.33 15.46
N ILE A 5 14.32 -1.40 14.66
CA ILE A 5 13.84 -0.29 13.82
C ILE A 5 12.42 0.02 14.27
N ASN A 6 12.14 1.28 14.58
CA ASN A 6 10.84 1.73 15.05
C ASN A 6 10.22 2.71 14.06
N ILE A 7 8.89 2.73 14.03
CA ILE A 7 8.12 3.76 13.35
C ILE A 7 7.28 4.50 14.38
N SER A 8 7.13 5.80 14.22
CA SER A 8 6.23 6.67 14.97
C SER A 8 5.25 7.35 14.02
N ASN A 9 4.00 7.52 14.46
CA ASN A 9 2.97 8.26 13.74
C ASN A 9 2.59 9.60 14.41
N ASP A 10 3.30 9.98 15.47
CA ASP A 10 2.96 11.09 16.35
C ASP A 10 4.18 11.96 16.71
N ALA A 11 5.08 12.14 15.73
CA ALA A 11 6.30 12.93 15.86
C ALA A 11 7.21 12.48 17.02
N GLY A 12 7.45 11.16 17.08
CA GLY A 12 8.43 10.55 17.96
C GLY A 12 7.98 10.37 19.41
N VAL A 13 6.69 10.55 19.71
CA VAL A 13 6.15 10.39 21.07
C VAL A 13 5.91 8.92 21.40
N THR A 14 5.34 8.17 20.46
CA THR A 14 5.17 6.72 20.55
C THR A 14 5.91 6.01 19.43
N TRP A 15 6.56 4.90 19.77
CA TRP A 15 7.40 4.12 18.88
C TRP A 15 6.93 2.67 18.86
N GLU A 16 6.69 2.14 17.67
CA GLU A 16 6.33 0.74 17.46
C GLU A 16 7.43 0.02 16.70
N ASN A 17 7.86 -1.13 17.21
CA ASN A 17 8.94 -1.92 16.63
C ASN A 17 8.47 -2.63 15.36
N LEU A 18 9.22 -2.48 14.27
CA LEU A 18 9.07 -3.33 13.10
C LEU A 18 9.49 -4.77 13.43
N PRO A 19 8.62 -5.77 13.20
CA PRO A 19 8.89 -7.15 13.57
C PRO A 19 9.74 -7.86 12.50
N GLY A 20 10.93 -7.32 12.25
CA GLY A 20 11.89 -7.80 11.25
C GLY A 20 12.95 -8.76 11.81
N SER A 21 13.56 -9.50 10.91
CA SER A 21 14.78 -10.28 11.15
C SER A 21 16.05 -9.57 10.66
N GLN A 22 15.89 -8.58 9.78
CA GLN A 22 16.96 -7.86 9.11
C GLN A 22 16.60 -6.38 9.01
N GLY A 23 17.64 -5.55 8.98
CA GLY A 23 17.47 -4.13 8.72
C GLY A 23 18.81 -3.43 8.67
N SER A 24 18.88 -2.37 7.87
CA SER A 24 20.10 -1.62 7.61
C SER A 24 19.85 -0.13 7.62
N PHE A 25 20.92 0.62 7.82
CA PHE A 25 20.95 2.06 7.75
C PHE A 25 22.08 2.45 6.81
N GLN A 26 21.83 3.42 5.94
CA GLN A 26 22.80 3.96 5.01
C GLN A 26 22.76 5.47 5.06
N SER A 27 23.92 6.11 5.01
CA SER A 27 24.06 7.56 4.85
C SER A 27 25.15 7.84 3.84
N GLU A 28 24.83 8.69 2.86
CA GLU A 28 25.71 9.02 1.76
C GLU A 28 25.74 10.53 1.56
N ALA A 29 26.96 11.06 1.49
CA ALA A 29 27.18 12.44 1.11
C ALA A 29 27.63 12.53 -0.34
N GLU A 30 27.16 13.55 -1.04
CA GLU A 30 27.64 13.85 -2.39
C GLU A 30 29.10 14.33 -2.34
N ALA A 31 29.95 13.85 -3.25
CA ALA A 31 31.31 14.36 -3.37
C ALA A 31 31.33 15.58 -4.30
N VAL A 32 31.79 16.72 -3.80
CA VAL A 32 31.93 17.96 -4.57
C VAL A 32 33.41 18.14 -4.92
N ASP A 33 33.78 18.13 -6.20
CA ASP A 33 35.17 18.37 -6.61
C ASP A 33 35.60 19.79 -6.23
N ASP A 34 36.63 19.89 -5.38
CA ASP A 34 37.24 21.15 -4.94
C ASP A 34 38.71 21.27 -5.37
N THR A 35 39.15 20.44 -6.33
CA THR A 35 40.53 20.41 -6.82
C THR A 35 40.94 21.77 -7.40
N ILE A 36 41.98 22.38 -6.83
CA ILE A 36 42.50 23.67 -7.32
C ILE A 36 43.52 23.50 -8.46
N LEU A 37 43.58 24.50 -9.34
CA LEU A 37 44.52 24.53 -10.47
C LEU A 37 45.98 24.37 -10.01
N GLY A 38 46.73 23.48 -10.67
CA GLY A 38 48.16 23.27 -10.43
C GLY A 38 48.50 22.12 -9.46
N GLN A 39 47.51 21.37 -9.00
CA GLN A 39 47.72 20.15 -8.19
C GLN A 39 47.84 18.89 -9.06
N THR A 40 48.54 17.89 -8.53
CA THR A 40 48.65 16.55 -9.16
C THR A 40 47.78 15.49 -8.50
N PHE A 41 47.09 15.84 -7.42
CA PHE A 41 46.11 15.00 -6.71
C PHE A 41 44.77 15.72 -6.73
N SER A 42 43.67 14.95 -6.88
CA SER A 42 42.31 15.48 -6.75
C SER A 42 41.89 15.55 -5.28
N SER A 43 41.05 16.51 -4.95
CA SER A 43 40.39 16.65 -3.66
C SER A 43 38.87 16.73 -3.86
N THR A 44 38.11 16.41 -2.82
CA THR A 44 36.66 16.53 -2.80
C THR A 44 36.21 17.08 -1.46
N ASP A 45 35.27 18.02 -1.49
CA ASP A 45 34.48 18.44 -0.33
C ASP A 45 33.21 17.60 -0.20
N VAL A 46 32.53 17.73 0.94
CA VAL A 46 31.31 16.98 1.27
C VAL A 46 30.09 17.84 0.98
N GLY A 47 29.29 17.42 0.00
CA GLY A 47 28.02 18.01 -0.36
C GLY A 47 26.86 17.53 0.51
N LEU A 48 25.64 17.58 -0.04
CA LEU A 48 24.43 17.21 0.69
C LEU A 48 24.44 15.72 1.09
N VAL A 49 23.92 15.45 2.28
CA VAL A 49 23.80 14.12 2.88
C VAL A 49 22.39 13.59 2.70
N GLY A 50 22.25 12.40 2.12
CA GLY A 50 21.02 11.60 2.18
C GLY A 50 21.20 10.44 3.16
N TRP A 51 20.09 9.93 3.70
CA TRP A 51 20.11 8.72 4.51
C TRP A 51 18.85 7.89 4.30
N SER A 52 18.94 6.58 4.48
CA SER A 52 17.84 5.65 4.31
C SER A 52 17.91 4.51 5.32
N VAL A 53 16.76 3.91 5.58
CA VAL A 53 16.59 2.72 6.42
C VAL A 53 15.84 1.66 5.63
N SER A 54 16.36 0.44 5.63
CA SER A 54 15.69 -0.72 5.06
C SER A 54 15.38 -1.75 6.13
N SER A 55 14.23 -2.42 6.05
CA SER A 55 13.83 -3.43 7.02
C SER A 55 12.88 -4.45 6.40
N ASP A 56 12.90 -5.68 6.92
CA ASP A 56 11.77 -6.59 6.77
C ASP A 56 10.78 -6.43 7.94
N GLY A 57 9.57 -6.95 7.75
CA GLY A 57 8.49 -6.98 8.73
C GLY A 57 7.67 -8.25 8.54
N ILE A 58 7.69 -9.14 9.52
CA ILE A 58 7.03 -10.45 9.42
C ILE A 58 5.58 -10.32 9.90
N PHE A 59 4.62 -10.74 9.07
CA PHE A 59 3.24 -10.92 9.54
C PHE A 59 3.13 -12.24 10.32
N LYS A 60 3.48 -12.16 11.61
CA LYS A 60 3.60 -13.33 12.47
C LYS A 60 2.26 -14.05 12.67
N GLY A 61 2.27 -15.38 12.59
CA GLY A 61 1.09 -16.21 12.84
C GLY A 61 0.36 -16.66 11.57
N PHE A 62 0.67 -16.06 10.41
CA PHE A 62 0.07 -16.42 9.13
C PHE A 62 1.13 -16.91 8.15
N SER A 63 1.12 -18.21 7.90
CA SER A 63 1.90 -18.81 6.83
C SER A 63 1.33 -18.36 5.48
N GLY A 64 2.18 -18.16 4.48
CA GLY A 64 1.77 -17.64 3.18
C GLY A 64 0.77 -18.50 2.42
N TYR A 65 0.65 -19.80 2.74
CA TYR A 65 -0.39 -20.66 2.15
C TYR A 65 -1.82 -20.31 2.63
N LEU A 66 -1.97 -19.52 3.69
CA LEU A 66 -3.26 -19.03 4.17
C LEU A 66 -3.73 -17.80 3.38
N ALA A 67 -2.83 -17.14 2.65
CA ALA A 67 -3.18 -15.94 1.91
C ALA A 67 -4.22 -16.24 0.82
N GLU A 68 -5.21 -15.36 0.69
CA GLU A 68 -6.20 -15.43 -0.37
C GLU A 68 -5.99 -14.30 -1.37
N ILE A 69 -5.85 -14.65 -2.65
CA ILE A 69 -5.83 -13.70 -3.76
C ILE A 69 -7.10 -13.90 -4.57
N LYS A 70 -7.94 -12.87 -4.68
CA LYS A 70 -9.25 -12.95 -5.34
C LYS A 70 -9.41 -11.90 -6.43
N GLU A 71 -10.12 -12.26 -7.48
CA GLU A 71 -10.62 -11.34 -8.50
C GLU A 71 -12.12 -11.14 -8.33
N VAL A 72 -12.62 -10.01 -8.80
CA VAL A 72 -14.05 -9.73 -8.87
C VAL A 72 -14.74 -10.53 -9.99
N GLY A 73 -15.96 -10.99 -9.69
CA GLY A 73 -16.86 -11.63 -10.64
C GLY A 73 -17.85 -10.64 -11.27
N THR A 74 -19.02 -11.14 -11.68
CA THR A 74 -20.09 -10.29 -12.24
C THR A 74 -20.81 -9.51 -11.14
N ALA A 75 -21.00 -8.20 -11.34
CA ALA A 75 -21.70 -7.33 -10.40
C ALA A 75 -23.14 -7.80 -10.12
N VAL A 76 -23.54 -7.75 -8.86
CA VAL A 76 -24.88 -8.12 -8.37
C VAL A 76 -25.51 -6.94 -7.66
N ALA A 77 -26.79 -6.68 -7.90
CA ALA A 77 -27.52 -5.58 -7.27
C ALA A 77 -27.75 -5.84 -5.77
N PHE A 78 -27.71 -4.78 -4.99
CA PHE A 78 -28.13 -4.74 -3.59
C PHE A 78 -28.99 -3.50 -3.32
N THR A 79 -29.77 -3.51 -2.23
CA THR A 79 -30.73 -2.44 -1.96
C THR A 79 -30.82 -2.17 -0.47
N ALA A 80 -30.68 -0.90 -0.09
CA ALA A 80 -30.75 -0.43 1.30
C ALA A 80 -29.89 -1.25 2.27
N GLU A 81 -28.67 -1.60 1.85
CA GLU A 81 -27.71 -2.28 2.71
C GLU A 81 -27.26 -1.33 3.83
N SER A 82 -27.23 -1.84 5.05
CA SER A 82 -26.90 -1.04 6.23
C SER A 82 -25.42 -0.64 6.25
N MET A 83 -25.15 0.56 6.76
CA MET A 83 -23.79 1.07 6.94
C MET A 83 -23.54 1.55 8.37
N THR A 84 -22.38 1.21 8.91
CA THR A 84 -21.94 1.61 10.25
C THR A 84 -20.85 2.67 10.18
N LEU A 85 -20.88 3.60 11.14
CA LEU A 85 -19.82 4.60 11.30
C LEU A 85 -18.49 3.92 11.70
N VAL A 86 -17.43 4.16 10.91
CA VAL A 86 -16.09 3.64 11.19
C VAL A 86 -15.23 4.67 11.93
N SER A 87 -15.15 5.89 11.41
CA SER A 87 -14.41 6.99 12.02
C SER A 87 -14.88 8.34 11.44
N GLY A 88 -14.81 9.41 12.23
CA GLY A 88 -15.17 10.76 11.78
C GLY A 88 -16.59 10.83 11.22
N LYS A 89 -16.70 10.96 9.89
CA LYS A 89 -17.97 10.94 9.13
C LYS A 89 -17.97 9.89 8.01
N THR A 90 -17.11 8.89 8.14
CA THR A 90 -16.97 7.80 7.18
C THR A 90 -17.79 6.60 7.65
N TYR A 91 -18.76 6.22 6.83
CA TYR A 91 -19.60 5.05 7.02
C TYR A 91 -19.15 3.94 6.09
N GLN A 92 -19.25 2.68 6.52
CA GLN A 92 -18.90 1.50 5.74
C GLN A 92 -20.06 0.53 5.71
N ILE A 93 -20.29 -0.11 4.56
CA ILE A 93 -21.27 -1.19 4.43
C ILE A 93 -20.99 -2.34 5.40
N ASP A 94 -22.04 -2.82 6.07
CA ASP A 94 -21.91 -3.84 7.11
C ASP A 94 -21.63 -5.24 6.52
N ASP A 95 -22.18 -5.52 5.34
CA ASP A 95 -21.95 -6.78 4.63
C ASP A 95 -20.62 -6.75 3.88
N ALA A 96 -19.60 -7.36 4.47
CA ALA A 96 -18.25 -7.44 3.89
C ALA A 96 -18.23 -8.09 2.50
N ALA A 97 -19.18 -8.98 2.16
CA ALA A 97 -19.28 -9.59 0.84
C ALA A 97 -19.77 -8.61 -0.24
N LYS A 98 -20.30 -7.45 0.16
CA LYS A 98 -20.76 -6.36 -0.71
C LYS A 98 -19.83 -5.14 -0.63
N GLY A 99 -18.63 -5.29 -0.07
CA GLY A 99 -17.69 -4.21 0.16
C GLY A 99 -16.96 -3.70 -1.08
N ILE A 100 -17.14 -4.29 -2.25
CA ILE A 100 -16.57 -3.80 -3.51
C ILE A 100 -17.73 -3.36 -4.39
N TRP A 101 -17.80 -2.08 -4.73
CA TRP A 101 -18.91 -1.49 -5.47
C TRP A 101 -18.58 -1.27 -6.94
N ASP A 102 -19.59 -1.44 -7.79
CA ASP A 102 -19.47 -1.16 -9.22
C ASP A 102 -19.57 0.35 -9.46
N ARG A 103 -18.43 0.99 -9.70
CA ARG A 103 -18.37 2.43 -9.97
C ARG A 103 -19.01 2.85 -11.28
N SER A 104 -19.24 1.92 -12.21
CA SER A 104 -19.93 2.20 -13.47
C SER A 104 -21.45 2.25 -13.30
N GLU A 105 -21.94 1.89 -12.11
CA GLU A 105 -23.36 1.89 -11.80
C GLU A 105 -23.89 3.32 -11.55
N ALA A 106 -24.68 3.81 -12.51
CA ALA A 106 -25.31 5.14 -12.41
C ALA A 106 -26.39 5.23 -11.31
N THR A 107 -26.84 4.09 -10.75
CA THR A 107 -27.86 4.01 -9.69
C THR A 107 -27.29 3.85 -8.28
N MET A 108 -25.99 4.10 -8.09
CA MET A 108 -25.43 4.13 -6.75
C MET A 108 -26.07 5.27 -5.94
N GLU A 109 -26.81 4.93 -4.89
CA GLU A 109 -27.51 5.88 -4.04
C GLU A 109 -27.14 5.67 -2.57
N ILE A 110 -26.75 6.76 -1.91
CA ILE A 110 -26.56 6.80 -0.46
C ILE A 110 -27.81 7.42 0.15
N LEU A 111 -28.39 6.73 1.13
CA LEU A 111 -29.65 7.10 1.75
C LEU A 111 -29.43 7.39 3.23
N ASP A 112 -29.98 8.50 3.72
CA ASP A 112 -30.14 8.79 5.14
C ASP A 112 -31.62 8.64 5.49
N THR A 113 -31.95 7.63 6.30
CA THR A 113 -33.34 7.36 6.71
C THR A 113 -34.27 7.18 5.49
N ALA A 114 -33.81 6.42 4.49
CA ALA A 114 -34.48 6.15 3.21
C ALA A 114 -34.70 7.37 2.30
N VAL A 115 -34.03 8.50 2.57
CA VAL A 115 -34.00 9.67 1.69
C VAL A 115 -32.62 9.78 1.03
N PRO A 116 -32.53 9.95 -0.30
CA PRO A 116 -31.25 10.17 -0.97
C PRO A 116 -30.49 11.36 -0.38
N VAL A 117 -29.24 11.12 -0.03
CA VAL A 117 -28.27 12.16 0.35
C VAL A 117 -27.85 12.87 -0.94
N ALA A 118 -27.79 14.21 -0.89
CA ALA A 118 -27.36 14.99 -2.05
C ALA A 118 -25.85 14.80 -2.30
N ASP A 119 -25.45 14.75 -3.57
CA ASP A 119 -24.03 14.59 -3.95
C ASP A 119 -23.13 15.64 -3.30
N ALA A 120 -23.61 16.87 -3.11
CA ALA A 120 -22.86 17.95 -2.47
C ALA A 120 -22.57 17.73 -0.97
N ASP A 121 -23.30 16.81 -0.33
CA ASP A 121 -23.10 16.42 1.07
C ASP A 121 -22.16 15.21 1.19
N ILE A 122 -21.80 14.58 0.08
CA ILE A 122 -20.86 13.46 0.01
C ILE A 122 -19.48 14.02 -0.36
N LEU A 123 -18.50 13.79 0.51
CA LEU A 123 -17.11 14.16 0.23
C LEU A 123 -16.49 13.16 -0.75
N ASN A 124 -16.66 11.86 -0.49
CA ASN A 124 -16.14 10.80 -1.33
C ASN A 124 -16.90 9.48 -1.20
N ILE A 125 -16.69 8.62 -2.18
CA ILE A 125 -17.13 7.22 -2.19
C ILE A 125 -15.91 6.34 -2.48
N ASP A 126 -15.56 5.49 -1.53
CA ASP A 126 -14.54 4.45 -1.70
C ASP A 126 -15.21 3.17 -2.22
N TYR A 127 -15.13 2.99 -3.54
CA TYR A 127 -15.69 1.82 -4.23
C TYR A 127 -14.93 0.52 -3.94
N LEU A 128 -13.68 0.59 -3.47
CA LEU A 128 -12.89 -0.61 -3.17
C LEU A 128 -13.27 -1.21 -1.82
N PHE A 129 -13.70 -0.39 -0.86
CA PHE A 129 -14.06 -0.84 0.50
C PHE A 129 -15.51 -0.55 0.91
N GLY A 130 -16.33 0.00 0.01
CA GLY A 130 -17.75 0.24 0.24
C GLY A 130 -17.97 1.27 1.33
N ARG A 131 -17.20 2.37 1.27
CA ARG A 131 -17.24 3.46 2.25
C ARG A 131 -17.73 4.75 1.62
N VAL A 132 -18.34 5.57 2.47
CA VAL A 132 -18.78 6.91 2.09
C VAL A 132 -18.35 7.85 3.19
N THR A 133 -17.65 8.93 2.82
CA THR A 133 -17.33 10.02 3.74
C THR A 133 -18.20 11.21 3.41
N PHE A 134 -18.87 11.76 4.42
CA PHE A 134 -19.65 12.98 4.25
C PHE A 134 -18.83 14.25 4.51
N VAL A 135 -19.22 15.35 3.86
CA VAL A 135 -18.59 16.65 4.09
C VAL A 135 -18.76 17.11 5.54
N ALA A 136 -17.85 17.98 6.01
CA ALA A 136 -17.84 18.43 7.40
C ALA A 136 -19.15 19.12 7.83
N SER A 137 -19.87 19.77 6.92
CA SER A 137 -21.17 20.43 7.21
C SER A 137 -22.36 19.48 7.29
N TYR A 138 -22.30 18.30 6.69
CA TYR A 138 -23.42 17.35 6.66
C TYR A 138 -23.42 16.48 7.92
N SER A 139 -24.59 16.33 8.56
CA SER A 139 -24.74 15.47 9.74
C SER A 139 -25.88 14.49 9.48
N PRO A 140 -25.59 13.17 9.41
CA PRO A 140 -26.60 12.14 9.28
C PRO A 140 -27.71 12.30 10.33
N GLY A 141 -28.96 12.33 9.88
CA GLY A 141 -30.16 12.39 10.71
C GLY A 141 -30.57 11.03 11.27
N GLY A 142 -30.11 9.94 10.67
CA GLY A 142 -30.41 8.58 11.12
C GLY A 142 -29.53 7.50 10.51
N ALA A 143 -30.13 6.34 10.23
CA ALA A 143 -29.43 5.19 9.69
C ALA A 143 -29.04 5.46 8.22
N ILE A 144 -27.76 5.26 7.93
CA ILE A 144 -27.22 5.34 6.58
C ILE A 144 -27.34 3.98 5.91
N THR A 145 -27.82 3.97 4.68
CA THR A 145 -27.90 2.76 3.84
C THR A 145 -27.45 3.05 2.42
N ALA A 146 -27.01 2.02 1.69
CA ALA A 146 -26.60 2.15 0.29
C ALA A 146 -27.44 1.24 -0.63
N THR A 147 -27.70 1.70 -1.84
CA THR A 147 -28.30 0.93 -2.94
C THR A 147 -27.39 1.02 -4.16
N GLY A 148 -27.17 -0.09 -4.86
CA GLY A 148 -26.27 -0.12 -6.00
C GLY A 148 -25.95 -1.53 -6.46
N LYS A 149 -24.73 -1.73 -6.99
CA LYS A 149 -24.20 -3.04 -7.37
C LYS A 149 -22.87 -3.30 -6.69
N SER A 150 -22.66 -4.53 -6.25
CA SER A 150 -21.40 -4.99 -5.67
C SER A 150 -20.79 -6.13 -6.47
N PHE A 151 -19.48 -6.21 -6.49
CA PHE A 151 -18.75 -7.32 -7.08
C PHE A 151 -18.51 -8.43 -6.05
N PRO A 152 -19.04 -9.65 -6.26
CA PRO A 152 -18.59 -10.81 -5.50
C PRO A 152 -17.15 -11.15 -5.89
N THR A 153 -16.37 -11.71 -4.96
CA THR A 153 -14.98 -12.10 -5.19
C THR A 153 -14.82 -13.62 -5.31
N ALA A 154 -13.89 -14.08 -6.14
CA ALA A 154 -13.50 -15.49 -6.26
C ALA A 154 -11.98 -15.62 -6.39
N ALA A 155 -11.40 -16.74 -5.94
CA ALA A 155 -9.94 -16.94 -5.99
C ALA A 155 -9.38 -16.86 -7.42
N ILE A 156 -8.25 -16.16 -7.59
CA ILE A 156 -7.54 -16.05 -8.86
C ILE A 156 -6.73 -17.32 -9.10
N GLY A 157 -7.25 -18.20 -9.95
CA GLY A 157 -6.53 -19.40 -10.37
C GLY A 157 -6.04 -20.26 -9.20
N LYS A 158 -4.79 -20.71 -9.27
CA LYS A 158 -4.14 -21.56 -8.25
C LYS A 158 -2.69 -21.11 -8.02
N ALA A 159 -2.51 -19.86 -7.64
CA ALA A 159 -1.18 -19.32 -7.33
C ALA A 159 -0.53 -20.11 -6.20
N ASN A 160 0.78 -20.37 -6.30
CA ASN A 160 1.56 -20.95 -5.21
C ASN A 160 2.49 -19.92 -4.54
N SER A 161 2.65 -18.76 -5.16
CA SER A 161 3.34 -17.59 -4.64
C SER A 161 2.70 -16.30 -5.15
N TYR A 162 2.92 -15.22 -4.41
CA TYR A 162 2.57 -13.88 -4.84
C TYR A 162 3.60 -12.87 -4.32
N SER A 163 3.75 -11.77 -5.04
CA SER A 163 4.52 -10.61 -4.61
C SER A 163 3.78 -9.35 -5.03
N MET A 164 3.41 -8.51 -4.07
CA MET A 164 2.90 -7.17 -4.31
C MET A 164 3.98 -6.16 -3.97
N THR A 165 4.29 -5.25 -4.88
CA THR A 165 5.26 -4.18 -4.68
C THR A 165 4.57 -2.84 -4.83
N MET A 166 4.69 -2.00 -3.80
CA MET A 166 4.15 -0.64 -3.73
C MET A 166 5.34 0.31 -3.70
N THR A 167 5.48 1.17 -4.69
CA THR A 167 6.60 2.13 -4.78
C THR A 167 6.11 3.56 -4.77
N ALA A 168 6.93 4.47 -4.24
CA ALA A 168 6.77 5.91 -4.37
C ALA A 168 8.09 6.53 -4.82
N GLU A 169 8.04 7.47 -5.76
CA GLU A 169 9.21 8.30 -6.06
C GLU A 169 9.56 9.17 -4.83
N ALA A 170 10.85 9.32 -4.52
CA ALA A 170 11.32 10.30 -3.56
C ALA A 170 11.72 11.57 -4.31
N ILE A 171 10.91 12.63 -4.19
CA ILE A 171 11.19 13.92 -4.81
C ILE A 171 12.11 14.70 -3.87
N ASP A 172 13.32 15.00 -4.32
CA ASP A 172 14.24 15.88 -3.59
C ASP A 172 13.75 17.33 -3.68
N GLU A 173 13.27 17.87 -2.57
CA GLU A 173 12.79 19.26 -2.45
C GLU A 173 13.83 20.15 -1.76
N THR A 174 15.06 19.68 -1.60
CA THR A 174 16.09 20.39 -0.86
C THR A 174 16.43 21.72 -1.54
N ASP A 175 16.10 22.82 -0.86
CA ASP A 175 16.53 24.16 -1.23
C ASP A 175 17.70 24.65 -0.35
N PHE A 176 18.36 25.75 -0.75
CA PHE A 176 19.49 26.31 0.00
C PHE A 176 19.16 26.69 1.44
N LEU A 177 17.97 27.24 1.69
CA LEU A 177 17.56 27.68 3.03
C LEU A 177 17.32 26.46 3.93
N THR A 178 16.65 25.45 3.39
CA THR A 178 16.40 24.17 4.04
C THR A 178 17.71 23.44 4.35
N ALA A 179 18.60 23.30 3.35
CA ALA A 179 19.92 22.69 3.51
C ALA A 179 20.78 23.43 4.55
N GLN A 180 20.78 24.77 4.55
CA GLN A 180 21.52 25.53 5.57
C GLN A 180 20.90 25.38 6.97
N GLY A 181 19.57 25.23 7.04
CA GLY A 181 18.84 25.05 8.29
C GLY A 181 19.01 23.66 8.92
N ASN A 182 19.16 22.61 8.10
CA ASN A 182 19.25 21.21 8.55
C ASN A 182 20.67 20.62 8.42
N SER A 183 21.69 21.48 8.37
CA SER A 183 23.11 21.09 8.28
C SER A 183 23.49 20.26 7.05
N GLY A 184 22.84 20.51 5.92
CA GLY A 184 23.17 19.91 4.63
C GLY A 184 22.50 18.56 4.39
N THR A 185 21.38 18.28 5.07
CA THR A 185 20.62 17.03 4.88
C THR A 185 19.60 17.22 3.76
N ARG A 186 19.37 16.20 2.94
CA ARG A 186 18.31 16.25 1.92
C ARG A 186 16.93 16.10 2.55
N VAL A 187 15.96 16.82 2.01
CA VAL A 187 14.55 16.75 2.37
C VAL A 187 13.77 16.21 1.18
N PHE A 188 12.98 15.17 1.41
CA PHE A 188 12.18 14.49 0.39
C PHE A 188 10.68 14.62 0.64
N SER A 189 9.92 14.60 -0.45
CA SER A 189 8.48 14.38 -0.46
C SER A 189 8.12 13.14 -1.29
N ALA A 190 6.95 12.57 -1.02
CA ALA A 190 6.43 11.45 -1.81
C ALA A 190 5.97 11.94 -3.19
N GLY A 191 6.42 11.25 -4.24
CA GLY A 191 6.06 11.49 -5.63
C GLY A 191 5.09 10.45 -6.18
N LEU A 192 5.20 10.15 -7.48
CA LEU A 192 4.28 9.23 -8.14
C LEU A 192 4.36 7.83 -7.50
N ARG A 193 3.18 7.28 -7.20
CA ARG A 193 3.02 5.96 -6.58
C ARG A 193 2.61 4.91 -7.60
N THR A 194 3.16 3.71 -7.46
CA THR A 194 2.80 2.56 -8.30
C THR A 194 2.56 1.33 -7.47
N VAL A 195 1.69 0.43 -7.95
CA VAL A 195 1.51 -0.90 -7.37
C VAL A 195 1.60 -1.94 -8.49
N ALA A 196 2.39 -2.98 -8.24
CA ALA A 196 2.50 -4.14 -9.11
C ALA A 196 2.21 -5.40 -8.29
N LEU A 197 1.52 -6.37 -8.91
CA LEU A 197 1.27 -7.68 -8.32
C LEU A 197 1.75 -8.77 -9.29
N GLU A 198 2.64 -9.63 -8.81
CA GLU A 198 3.04 -10.84 -9.51
C GLU A 198 2.42 -12.06 -8.82
N LEU A 199 1.80 -12.94 -9.62
CA LEU A 199 1.33 -14.26 -9.19
C LEU A 199 2.15 -15.35 -9.89
N GLY A 200 2.71 -16.26 -9.11
CA GLY A 200 3.54 -17.36 -9.59
C GLY A 200 2.89 -18.74 -9.45
N GLY A 201 3.33 -19.65 -10.32
CA GLY A 201 3.03 -21.08 -10.22
C GLY A 201 1.64 -21.52 -10.67
N ILE A 202 0.96 -20.75 -11.51
CA ILE A 202 -0.38 -21.13 -11.96
C ILE A 202 -0.28 -21.93 -13.25
N TRP A 203 -0.65 -23.20 -13.34
CA TRP A 203 -1.34 -23.63 -14.56
C TRP A 203 -2.31 -24.75 -14.24
N LEU A 204 -3.54 -24.34 -13.95
CA LEU A 204 -4.70 -25.17 -14.15
C LEU A 204 -5.75 -24.22 -14.75
N VAL A 205 -6.29 -24.60 -15.91
CA VAL A 205 -7.41 -23.91 -16.57
C VAL A 205 -8.56 -23.92 -15.59
N SER A 206 -8.66 -22.91 -14.72
CA SER A 206 -9.93 -22.63 -14.09
C SER A 206 -10.86 -22.27 -15.26
N ALA A 207 -12.07 -22.81 -15.28
CA ALA A 207 -13.05 -22.45 -16.30
C ALA A 207 -13.44 -20.95 -16.27
N THR A 208 -12.93 -20.22 -15.27
CA THR A 208 -13.27 -18.84 -14.92
C THR A 208 -12.20 -17.82 -15.26
N HIS A 209 -10.91 -18.19 -15.35
CA HIS A 209 -9.81 -17.26 -15.59
C HIS A 209 -9.01 -17.63 -16.85
N ASN A 210 -8.90 -16.70 -17.79
CA ASN A 210 -8.15 -16.86 -19.04
C ASN A 210 -7.24 -15.65 -19.25
N ALA A 211 -6.08 -15.68 -18.59
CA ALA A 211 -5.08 -14.63 -18.62
C ALA A 211 -4.70 -14.16 -20.04
N LYS A 212 -4.70 -15.06 -21.04
CA LYS A 212 -4.41 -14.67 -22.43
C LYS A 212 -5.50 -13.82 -23.04
N ASP A 213 -6.76 -14.07 -22.70
CA ASP A 213 -7.88 -13.25 -23.18
C ASP A 213 -7.99 -11.96 -22.37
N ASP A 214 -7.74 -11.99 -21.06
CA ASP A 214 -7.68 -10.79 -20.22
C ASP A 214 -6.59 -9.83 -20.70
N LEU A 215 -5.41 -10.34 -21.08
CA LEU A 215 -4.33 -9.54 -21.66
C LEU A 215 -4.73 -8.91 -23.01
N LYS A 216 -5.52 -9.61 -23.84
CA LYS A 216 -6.00 -9.08 -25.13
C LYS A 216 -7.08 -8.03 -24.94
N LEU A 217 -8.02 -8.29 -24.04
CA LEU A 217 -9.14 -7.39 -23.74
C LEU A 217 -8.65 -6.12 -23.02
N ARG A 218 -7.58 -6.22 -22.24
CA ARG A 218 -7.01 -5.13 -21.43
C ARG A 218 -8.04 -4.52 -20.49
N ASN A 219 -8.98 -5.35 -20.05
CA ASN A 219 -10.00 -4.98 -19.10
C ASN A 219 -9.32 -4.69 -17.77
N GLU A 220 -9.86 -3.70 -17.07
CA GLU A 220 -9.55 -3.52 -15.67
C GLU A 220 -10.23 -4.62 -14.84
N ILE A 221 -9.52 -5.10 -13.83
CA ILE A 221 -9.97 -6.11 -12.88
C ILE A 221 -9.62 -5.61 -11.48
N ILE A 222 -10.54 -5.74 -10.53
CA ILE A 222 -10.26 -5.48 -9.11
C ILE A 222 -9.66 -6.75 -8.52
N ILE A 223 -8.50 -6.61 -7.88
CA ILE A 223 -7.83 -7.70 -7.18
C ILE A 223 -7.85 -7.40 -5.69
N GLU A 224 -8.23 -8.41 -4.90
CA GLU A 224 -8.16 -8.44 -3.45
C GLU A 224 -7.01 -9.36 -3.02
N ILE A 225 -6.20 -8.88 -2.07
CA ILE A 225 -5.12 -9.62 -1.44
C ILE A 225 -5.39 -9.62 0.06
N ASP A 226 -5.61 -10.79 0.62
CA ASP A 226 -5.75 -11.02 2.05
C ASP A 226 -4.59 -11.91 2.52
N PRO A 227 -3.47 -11.33 3.01
CA PRO A 227 -2.33 -12.13 3.47
C PRO A 227 -2.68 -13.09 4.62
N ALA A 228 -3.67 -12.79 5.45
CA ALA A 228 -4.05 -13.64 6.59
C ALA A 228 -5.07 -14.72 6.20
N GLY A 229 -5.86 -14.48 5.16
CA GLY A 229 -6.96 -15.34 4.71
C GLY A 229 -8.17 -15.33 5.66
N ASP A 230 -8.26 -14.34 6.55
CA ASP A 230 -9.31 -14.19 7.54
C ASP A 230 -10.10 -12.87 7.42
N GLY A 231 -9.78 -12.07 6.40
CA GLY A 231 -10.38 -10.77 6.11
C GLY A 231 -9.93 -9.64 7.04
N SER A 232 -8.95 -9.87 7.92
CA SER A 232 -8.55 -8.87 8.92
C SER A 232 -7.62 -7.79 8.35
N SER A 233 -6.82 -8.11 7.34
CA SER A 233 -5.99 -7.15 6.59
C SER A 233 -6.18 -7.40 5.12
N ILE A 234 -6.79 -6.46 4.42
CA ILE A 234 -7.15 -6.61 3.01
C ILE A 234 -6.55 -5.46 2.21
N ALA A 235 -5.81 -5.77 1.15
CA ALA A 235 -5.43 -4.81 0.12
C ALA A 235 -6.33 -5.00 -1.10
N ARG A 236 -6.80 -3.90 -1.70
CA ARG A 236 -7.59 -3.92 -2.93
C ARG A 236 -7.09 -2.84 -3.88
N GLY A 237 -7.17 -3.10 -5.17
CA GLY A 237 -6.89 -2.09 -6.18
C GLY A 237 -7.44 -2.45 -7.54
N PHE A 238 -7.46 -1.46 -8.43
CA PHE A 238 -7.79 -1.63 -9.84
C PHE A 238 -6.53 -1.98 -10.62
N PHE A 239 -6.52 -3.14 -11.27
CA PHE A 239 -5.37 -3.65 -12.00
C PHE A 239 -5.69 -3.94 -13.46
N LYS A 240 -4.64 -3.98 -14.29
CA LYS A 240 -4.66 -4.60 -15.61
C LYS A 240 -3.55 -5.64 -15.68
N LEU A 241 -3.84 -6.75 -16.33
CA LEU A 241 -2.81 -7.74 -16.65
C LEU A 241 -1.84 -7.14 -17.67
N ALA A 242 -0.59 -6.97 -17.27
CA ALA A 242 0.47 -6.38 -18.07
C ALA A 242 1.22 -7.45 -18.88
N THR A 243 1.54 -8.59 -18.25
CA THR A 243 2.20 -9.71 -18.92
C THR A 243 1.68 -11.05 -18.37
N THR A 244 1.71 -12.07 -19.23
CA THR A 244 1.54 -13.47 -18.85
C THR A 244 2.64 -14.28 -19.54
N GLY A 245 3.28 -15.19 -18.81
CA GLY A 245 4.32 -16.08 -19.31
C GLY A 245 4.04 -17.50 -18.88
N GLN A 246 4.18 -18.46 -19.81
CA GLN A 246 4.03 -19.90 -19.53
C GLN A 246 5.35 -20.60 -19.84
N SER A 247 5.79 -21.48 -18.95
CA SER A 247 6.99 -22.28 -19.13
C SER A 247 6.87 -23.65 -18.47
N GLY A 248 7.50 -24.65 -19.08
CA GLY A 248 7.51 -26.02 -18.59
C GLY A 248 8.60 -26.84 -19.28
N THR A 249 9.13 -27.84 -18.59
CA THR A 249 10.02 -28.85 -19.20
C THR A 249 9.23 -30.09 -19.57
N VAL A 250 9.72 -30.86 -20.55
CA VAL A 250 9.06 -32.11 -20.97
C VAL A 250 8.97 -33.06 -19.79
N GLY A 251 7.74 -33.38 -19.37
CA GLY A 251 7.47 -34.29 -18.24
C GLY A 251 7.27 -33.60 -16.89
N ALA A 252 7.34 -32.27 -16.82
CA ALA A 252 6.96 -31.47 -15.64
C ALA A 252 5.56 -30.86 -15.81
N LEU A 253 5.03 -30.25 -14.74
CA LEU A 253 3.85 -29.39 -14.83
C LEU A 253 4.24 -28.07 -15.52
N GLU A 254 3.28 -27.48 -16.23
CA GLU A 254 3.41 -26.11 -16.74
C GLU A 254 3.27 -25.12 -15.57
N GLU A 255 4.02 -24.03 -15.64
CA GLU A 255 3.95 -22.91 -14.72
C GLU A 255 3.60 -21.63 -15.50
N GLU A 256 2.68 -20.83 -14.98
CA GLU A 256 2.36 -19.48 -15.45
C GLU A 256 2.76 -18.45 -14.40
N SER A 257 3.31 -17.34 -14.88
CA SER A 257 3.48 -16.10 -14.13
C SER A 257 2.56 -15.04 -14.73
N LEU A 258 1.83 -14.34 -13.87
CA LEU A 258 0.93 -13.25 -14.21
C LEU A 258 1.44 -11.98 -13.53
N ASN A 259 1.64 -10.91 -14.30
CA ASN A 259 2.02 -9.61 -13.76
C ASN A 259 0.92 -8.60 -14.00
N PHE A 260 0.39 -8.06 -12.92
CA PHE A 260 -0.63 -7.03 -12.90
C PHE A 260 -0.01 -5.69 -12.53
N ALA A 261 -0.44 -4.64 -13.22
CA ALA A 261 -0.06 -3.27 -12.92
C ALA A 261 -1.30 -2.47 -12.51
N LEU A 262 -1.14 -1.59 -11.51
CA LEU A 262 -2.18 -0.66 -11.09
C LEU A 262 -2.67 0.16 -12.28
N THR A 263 -3.97 0.33 -12.41
CA THR A 263 -4.59 1.25 -13.36
C THR A 263 -5.32 2.33 -12.60
N VAL A 264 -5.05 3.59 -12.96
CA VAL A 264 -5.79 4.73 -12.42
C VAL A 264 -6.97 5.00 -13.36
N PRO A 265 -8.22 4.94 -12.87
CA PRO A 265 -9.39 5.25 -13.68
C PRO A 265 -9.39 6.71 -14.14
N ASP A 266 -9.86 6.98 -15.35
CA ASP A 266 -9.98 8.33 -15.90
C ASP A 266 -11.23 9.03 -15.32
N GLU A 267 -11.00 10.14 -14.61
CA GLU A 267 -12.03 10.99 -14.00
C GLU A 267 -13.00 11.63 -15.00
N THR A 268 -12.63 11.71 -16.28
CA THR A 268 -13.49 12.30 -17.31
C THR A 268 -14.59 11.36 -17.80
N THR A 269 -14.42 10.06 -17.56
CA THR A 269 -15.35 9.01 -18.04
C THR A 269 -16.01 8.22 -16.91
N ASN A 270 -15.48 8.29 -15.70
CA ASN A 270 -16.04 7.66 -14.50
C ASN A 270 -16.05 8.68 -13.34
N PRO A 271 -17.02 8.61 -12.41
CA PRO A 271 -16.96 9.44 -11.20
C PRO A 271 -15.61 9.25 -10.51
N ALA A 272 -15.02 10.35 -10.03
CA ALA A 272 -13.67 10.40 -9.48
C ALA A 272 -13.45 9.28 -8.46
N VAL A 273 -12.63 8.29 -8.83
CA VAL A 273 -12.15 7.27 -7.91
C VAL A 273 -11.00 7.90 -7.17
N GLU A 274 -11.26 8.35 -5.94
CA GLU A 274 -10.23 9.04 -5.15
C GLU A 274 -9.02 8.14 -4.87
N PHE A 275 -9.27 6.84 -4.64
CA PHE A 275 -8.22 5.87 -4.31
C PHE A 275 -8.22 4.69 -5.29
N PRO A 276 -7.23 4.58 -6.20
CA PRO A 276 -7.13 3.45 -7.12
C PRO A 276 -6.64 2.16 -6.44
N PHE A 277 -6.10 2.29 -5.22
CA PHE A 277 -5.63 1.21 -4.37
C PHE A 277 -5.76 1.62 -2.91
N GLY A 278 -5.97 0.66 -2.02
CA GLY A 278 -6.01 0.92 -0.59
C GLY A 278 -5.86 -0.33 0.27
N TRP A 279 -5.73 -0.09 1.57
CA TRP A 279 -5.68 -1.11 2.61
C TRP A 279 -6.81 -0.91 3.62
N GLN A 280 -7.39 -2.01 4.08
CA GLN A 280 -8.28 -2.04 5.22
C GLN A 280 -7.77 -3.01 6.28
N HIS A 281 -7.65 -2.53 7.51
CA HIS A 281 -7.30 -3.32 8.68
C HIS A 281 -8.49 -3.34 9.66
N THR A 282 -9.00 -4.52 9.97
CA THR A 282 -10.14 -4.73 10.88
C THR A 282 -9.82 -5.87 11.84
N ASN A 283 -9.62 -5.57 13.13
CA ASN A 283 -9.25 -6.56 14.15
C ASN A 283 -8.02 -7.42 13.77
N THR A 284 -7.10 -6.86 12.99
CA THR A 284 -5.89 -7.55 12.54
C THR A 284 -4.86 -7.69 13.66
N THR A 285 -4.00 -8.71 13.53
CA THR A 285 -2.78 -8.85 14.34
C THR A 285 -1.53 -8.41 13.58
N LEU A 286 -1.70 -7.81 12.40
CA LEU A 286 -0.61 -7.14 11.70
C LEU A 286 -0.01 -6.07 12.61
N ASN A 287 1.31 -6.07 12.74
CA ASN A 287 1.99 -5.15 13.64
C ASN A 287 1.70 -3.68 13.25
N LEU A 288 1.52 -2.82 14.27
CA LEU A 288 1.14 -1.43 14.07
C LEU A 288 2.17 -0.63 13.26
N ALA A 289 3.47 -0.88 13.41
CA ALA A 289 4.49 -0.21 12.60
C ALA A 289 4.33 -0.53 11.10
N ILE A 290 3.93 -1.76 10.75
CA ILE A 290 3.62 -2.12 9.35
C ILE A 290 2.38 -1.37 8.89
N GLN A 291 1.32 -1.33 9.69
CA GLN A 291 0.10 -0.57 9.36
C GLN A 291 0.41 0.92 9.16
N TRP A 292 1.25 1.50 10.01
CA TRP A 292 1.71 2.88 9.93
C TRP A 292 2.53 3.17 8.67
N ALA A 293 3.44 2.27 8.28
CA ALA A 293 4.16 2.39 7.02
C ALA A 293 3.21 2.35 5.81
N LEU A 294 2.25 1.41 5.80
CA LEU A 294 1.23 1.31 4.75
C LEU A 294 0.38 2.59 4.68
N THR A 295 -0.07 3.12 5.81
CA THR A 295 -0.83 4.37 5.88
C THR A 295 0.00 5.57 5.42
N SER A 296 1.26 5.70 5.87
CA SER A 296 2.15 6.77 5.42
C SER A 296 2.35 6.76 3.90
N TRP A 297 2.50 5.58 3.29
CA TRP A 297 2.59 5.41 1.84
C TRP A 297 1.26 5.74 1.12
N LEU A 298 0.11 5.37 1.71
CA LEU A 298 -1.23 5.63 1.14
C LEU A 298 -1.66 7.11 1.22
N ASP A 299 -1.29 7.80 2.29
CA ASP A 299 -1.75 9.16 2.56
C ASP A 299 -0.69 10.23 2.25
N GLU A 300 0.49 9.82 1.73
CA GLU A 300 1.62 10.70 1.40
C GLU A 300 2.09 11.53 2.62
N LEU A 301 2.10 10.90 3.79
CA LEU A 301 2.36 11.58 5.05
C LEU A 301 3.85 11.56 5.37
N ASN A 302 4.50 12.72 5.20
CA ASN A 302 5.84 13.03 5.73
C ASN A 302 5.84 13.28 7.26
N THR A 303 4.74 12.99 7.95
CA THR A 303 4.61 13.19 9.41
C THR A 303 5.02 11.97 10.21
N TYR A 304 5.29 10.84 9.55
CA TYR A 304 5.78 9.63 10.21
C TYR A 304 7.30 9.71 10.35
N GLU A 305 7.79 9.16 11.45
CA GLU A 305 9.22 9.14 11.76
C GLU A 305 9.70 7.70 11.85
N VAL A 306 10.98 7.49 11.51
CA VAL A 306 11.68 6.22 11.69
C VAL A 306 12.82 6.42 12.67
N GLN A 307 13.07 5.40 13.49
CA GLN A 307 14.23 5.35 14.37
C GLN A 307 14.96 4.03 14.18
N TYR A 308 16.23 4.10 13.76
CA TYR A 308 17.12 2.94 13.64
C TYR A 308 18.00 2.85 14.88
N LEU A 309 17.86 1.82 15.71
CA LEU A 309 18.64 1.61 16.94
C LEU A 309 19.58 0.40 16.82
N PRO A 310 20.89 0.60 16.54
CA PRO A 310 21.84 -0.51 16.37
C PRO A 310 21.98 -1.40 17.62
N THR A 311 21.89 -0.79 18.80
CA THR A 311 22.07 -1.45 20.11
C THR A 311 20.74 -1.82 20.78
N GLY A 312 19.62 -1.41 20.17
CA GLY A 312 18.25 -1.60 20.65
C GLY A 312 17.83 -0.70 21.80
N VAL A 313 18.63 0.31 22.16
CA VAL A 313 18.34 1.25 23.25
C VAL A 313 18.81 2.64 22.83
N GLU A 314 17.94 3.63 23.01
CA GLU A 314 18.28 5.03 22.80
C GLU A 314 19.37 5.50 23.78
N GLY A 315 20.35 6.27 23.31
CA GLY A 315 21.36 6.92 24.16
C GLY A 315 22.38 5.98 24.81
N ALA A 316 22.46 4.71 24.41
CA ALA A 316 23.43 3.75 24.96
C ALA A 316 24.87 3.93 24.40
N SER A 317 25.05 4.76 23.37
CA SER A 317 26.34 5.18 22.84
C SER A 317 26.23 6.53 22.09
N PRO A 318 27.33 7.28 21.95
CA PRO A 318 27.35 8.53 21.18
C PRO A 318 27.13 8.36 19.67
N LEU A 319 26.94 7.12 19.20
CA LEU A 319 26.59 6.73 17.83
C LEU A 319 25.18 6.09 17.77
N ASP A 320 24.44 6.09 18.89
CA ASP A 320 23.26 5.24 19.05
C ASP A 320 22.01 5.93 18.56
N GLY A 321 21.75 5.65 17.30
CA GLY A 321 20.45 5.73 16.70
C GLY A 321 20.28 6.95 15.82
N ILE A 322 19.66 6.73 14.66
CA ILE A 322 19.28 7.81 13.76
C ILE A 322 17.78 7.83 13.71
N GLU A 323 17.23 9.01 13.94
CA GLU A 323 15.82 9.28 13.89
C GLU A 323 15.54 10.51 13.03
N GLY A 324 14.35 10.52 12.45
CA GLY A 324 13.88 11.63 11.66
C GLY A 324 12.61 11.26 10.94
N ALA A 325 12.01 12.26 10.30
CA ALA A 325 10.89 12.03 9.42
C ALA A 325 11.33 11.16 8.23
N MET A 326 10.36 10.48 7.62
CA MET A 326 10.63 9.59 6.49
C MET A 326 9.57 9.72 5.40
N VAL A 327 9.99 9.36 4.20
CA VAL A 327 9.14 9.03 3.06
C VAL A 327 9.29 7.54 2.80
N VAL A 328 8.18 6.81 2.73
CA VAL A 328 8.21 5.39 2.37
C VAL A 328 8.33 5.26 0.85
N THR A 329 9.43 4.72 0.36
CA THR A 329 9.73 4.65 -1.09
C THR A 329 9.41 3.28 -1.68
N ASP A 330 9.50 2.21 -0.90
CA ASP A 330 9.08 0.86 -1.29
C ASP A 330 8.45 0.14 -0.10
N ILE A 331 7.35 -0.55 -0.37
CA ILE A 331 6.84 -1.63 0.49
C ILE A 331 6.51 -2.80 -0.44
N SER A 332 7.16 -3.94 -0.23
CA SER A 332 6.79 -5.19 -0.90
C SER A 332 6.25 -6.21 0.09
N LEU A 333 5.15 -6.87 -0.27
CA LEU A 333 4.57 -8.00 0.45
C LEU A 333 4.74 -9.25 -0.40
N SER A 334 5.38 -10.27 0.14
CA SER A 334 5.52 -11.57 -0.54
C SER A 334 5.05 -12.72 0.35
N GLY A 335 4.51 -13.76 -0.30
CA GLY A 335 4.06 -14.98 0.37
C GLY A 335 4.05 -16.18 -0.58
N GLY A 336 3.98 -17.38 -0.02
CA GLY A 336 3.87 -18.60 -0.81
C GLY A 336 3.66 -19.85 0.06
N LEU A 337 3.49 -21.01 -0.59
CA LEU A 337 3.07 -22.24 0.10
C LEU A 337 3.96 -22.68 1.27
N SER A 338 5.25 -22.37 1.22
CA SER A 338 6.24 -22.81 2.22
C SER A 338 6.91 -21.66 2.97
N ASN A 339 6.48 -20.42 2.75
CA ASN A 339 7.09 -19.22 3.33
C ASN A 339 6.06 -18.45 4.16
N MET A 340 6.52 -17.63 5.09
CA MET A 340 5.65 -16.66 5.79
C MET A 340 5.34 -15.48 4.87
N ASN A 341 4.28 -14.74 5.20
CA ASN A 341 4.07 -13.43 4.60
C ASN A 341 5.09 -12.44 5.19
N VAL A 342 5.90 -11.85 4.31
CA VAL A 342 6.96 -10.92 4.69
C VAL A 342 6.76 -9.61 3.95
N PHE A 343 6.74 -8.53 4.71
CA PHE A 343 6.87 -7.18 4.21
C PHE A 343 8.37 -6.81 4.14
N THR A 344 8.80 -6.17 3.08
CA THR A 344 10.09 -5.48 2.99
C THR A 344 9.81 -4.02 2.74
N MET A 345 10.55 -3.13 3.41
CA MET A 345 10.31 -1.69 3.36
C MET A 345 11.62 -0.94 3.15
N GLU A 346 11.56 0.08 2.31
CA GLU A 346 12.61 1.08 2.11
C GLU A 346 12.07 2.45 2.52
N LEU A 347 12.79 3.10 3.44
CA LEU A 347 12.39 4.35 4.09
C LEU A 347 13.48 5.39 3.78
N GLN A 348 13.12 6.44 3.06
CA GLN A 348 14.00 7.56 2.75
C GLN A 348 13.85 8.64 3.83
N GLY A 349 14.93 8.96 4.53
CA GLY A 349 14.93 9.98 5.56
C GLY A 349 14.86 11.40 5.00
N THR A 350 14.23 12.31 5.74
CA THR A 350 14.00 13.73 5.40
C THR A 350 14.37 14.65 6.57
#